data_AF-A0A0P4VK94-F1
#
_entry.id   AF-A0A0P4VK94-F1
#
_cell.length_a   1.000
_cell.length_b   1.000
_cell.length_c   1.000
_cell.angle_alpha   90.00
_cell.angle_beta   90.00
_cell.angle_gamma   90.00
#
_symmetry.space_group_name_H-M   'P 1'
#
loop_
_entity.id
_entity.type
_entity.pdbx_description
1 polymer ?
#
loop_
_entity_poly.entity_id
_entity_poly.type
_entity_poly.pdbx_seq_one_letter_code
_entity_poly.pdbx_strand_id
1 'polypeptide(L)'
;VYLLILYPREDFWWYGNLQNDQKFHSKLKILNSSQNNTWRILTQEGALDKFQGTLMKINGIYRNYLYPRNIIKFIKNIKHSKFIECNHTNARIFKNRYKSETSVKARRFRHQSRKLLFKTKVVLDNLSIPFWLSSGTCLGYLRQCDIISYSQDVDIGVFVKDFNYQIIADMHAHHLYLKHWFGELEDSLELSFVDQQSTLKLDIFFFYVEGDTYWNGGTQVKTGKKFKYVFEKFYLCWTSFLGLKVRVPCDTKTYILANYGPNWTIPIRQWDWKSSPSNVKFNGYW
;
A
#
# COMPACT_ATOMS: atom_id res chain seq x y z
N VAL A 1 -15.57 24.46 -10.29
CA VAL A 1 -15.95 23.89 -8.98
C VAL A 1 -15.62 22.41 -9.01
N TYR A 2 -14.85 21.88 -8.07
CA TYR A 2 -14.66 20.42 -7.95
C TYR A 2 -15.74 19.87 -7.01
N LEU A 3 -16.55 18.93 -7.51
CA LEU A 3 -17.54 18.24 -6.70
C LEU A 3 -17.14 16.77 -6.62
N LEU A 4 -17.03 16.24 -5.39
CA LEU A 4 -16.77 14.83 -5.13
C LEU A 4 -17.91 14.28 -4.27
N ILE A 5 -18.39 13.09 -4.61
CA ILE A 5 -19.31 12.34 -3.78
C ILE A 5 -18.46 11.39 -2.93
N LEU A 6 -18.33 11.72 -1.65
CA LEU A 6 -17.51 10.97 -0.71
C LEU A 6 -18.37 9.94 0.03
N TYR A 7 -17.87 8.72 0.11
CA TYR A 7 -18.43 7.63 0.89
C TYR A 7 -17.47 7.29 2.03
N PRO A 8 -17.95 7.15 3.27
CA PRO A 8 -17.09 6.76 4.38
C PRO A 8 -16.64 5.31 4.17
N ARG A 9 -15.34 5.05 4.31
CA ARG A 9 -14.80 3.69 4.25
C ARG A 9 -13.67 3.56 5.26
N GLU A 10 -13.79 2.63 6.20
CA GLU A 10 -12.83 2.44 7.29
C GLU A 10 -12.39 3.80 7.92
N ASP A 11 -11.11 4.16 7.79
CA ASP A 11 -10.49 5.39 8.30
C ASP A 11 -10.40 6.53 7.27
N PHE A 12 -10.98 6.40 6.07
CA PHE A 12 -10.82 7.33 4.97
C PHE A 12 -12.13 7.67 4.22
N TRP A 13 -12.04 8.61 3.28
CA TRP A 13 -13.11 8.92 2.32
C TRP A 13 -12.80 8.28 0.98
N TRP A 14 -13.67 7.42 0.48
CA TRP A 14 -13.61 6.90 -0.88
C TRP A 14 -14.55 7.69 -1.79
N TYR A 15 -14.18 7.87 -3.05
CA TYR A 15 -15.08 8.33 -4.09
C TYR A 15 -14.90 7.49 -5.34
N GLY A 16 -16.02 7.19 -6.01
CA GLY A 16 -16.05 6.30 -7.15
C GLY A 16 -15.83 6.99 -8.49
N ASN A 17 -15.58 6.18 -9.51
CA ASN A 17 -15.72 6.59 -10.90
C ASN A 17 -17.21 6.73 -11.24
N LEU A 18 -17.69 7.96 -11.27
CA LEU A 18 -19.10 8.27 -11.55
C LEU A 18 -19.46 8.13 -13.03
N GLN A 19 -18.49 8.09 -13.97
CA GLN A 19 -18.82 7.85 -15.39
C GLN A 19 -19.40 6.45 -15.65
N ASN A 20 -19.11 5.48 -14.78
CA ASN A 20 -19.68 4.15 -14.86
C ASN A 20 -21.15 4.10 -14.39
N ASP A 21 -21.67 5.17 -13.78
CA ASP A 21 -23.08 5.30 -13.44
C ASP A 21 -23.88 5.77 -14.65
N GLN A 22 -24.75 4.91 -15.18
CA GLN A 22 -25.62 5.22 -16.32
C GLN A 22 -26.53 6.45 -16.07
N LYS A 23 -26.77 6.82 -14.80
CA LYS A 23 -27.57 7.99 -14.41
C LYS A 23 -26.71 9.21 -14.05
N PHE A 24 -25.42 9.20 -14.36
CA PHE A 24 -24.47 10.26 -14.00
C PHE A 24 -24.91 11.64 -14.49
N HIS A 25 -25.22 11.77 -15.80
CA HIS A 25 -25.59 13.04 -16.40
C HIS A 25 -26.89 13.62 -15.82
N SER A 26 -27.89 12.77 -15.51
CA SER A 26 -29.15 13.22 -14.90
C SER A 26 -28.97 13.64 -13.44
N LYS A 27 -28.16 12.90 -12.65
CA LYS A 27 -27.81 13.28 -11.27
C LYS A 27 -27.02 14.60 -11.20
N LEU A 28 -26.14 14.88 -12.17
CA LEU A 28 -25.38 16.13 -12.22
C LEU A 28 -26.19 17.35 -12.68
N LYS A 29 -27.20 17.17 -13.55
CA LYS A 29 -28.09 18.28 -13.95
C LYS A 29 -28.79 18.94 -12.74
N ILE A 30 -29.06 18.15 -11.69
CA ILE A 30 -29.63 18.63 -10.41
C ILE A 30 -28.67 19.58 -9.66
N LEU A 31 -27.38 19.53 -9.96
CA LEU A 31 -26.32 20.27 -9.25
C LEU A 31 -25.91 21.59 -9.93
N ASN A 32 -26.54 21.95 -11.05
CA ASN A 32 -26.38 23.23 -11.74
C ASN A 32 -24.92 23.67 -12.02
N SER A 33 -23.99 22.71 -12.18
CA SER A 33 -22.56 23.02 -12.35
C SER A 33 -22.15 23.09 -13.82
N SER A 34 -21.48 24.17 -14.21
CA SER A 34 -20.91 24.35 -15.56
C SER A 34 -19.84 23.29 -15.90
N GLN A 35 -19.82 22.86 -17.16
CA GLN A 35 -19.47 21.49 -17.57
C GLN A 35 -17.97 21.15 -17.84
N ASN A 36 -16.97 21.99 -17.55
CA ASN A 36 -15.67 21.75 -18.22
C ASN A 36 -14.51 21.18 -17.37
N ASN A 37 -14.34 21.55 -16.08
CA ASN A 37 -13.15 21.09 -15.29
C ASN A 37 -13.47 20.11 -14.15
N THR A 38 -14.73 20.00 -13.75
CA THR A 38 -15.21 19.14 -12.64
C THR A 38 -15.08 17.64 -12.94
N TRP A 39 -15.01 17.27 -14.22
CA TRP A 39 -15.33 15.94 -14.72
C TRP A 39 -14.15 14.98 -14.65
N ARG A 40 -12.92 15.50 -14.80
CA ARG A 40 -11.68 14.68 -14.81
C ARG A 40 -11.40 13.93 -13.51
N ILE A 41 -11.89 14.42 -12.36
CA ILE A 41 -11.67 13.76 -11.06
C ILE A 41 -12.70 12.65 -10.82
N LEU A 42 -13.85 12.72 -11.51
CA LEU A 42 -14.97 11.79 -11.37
C LEU A 42 -14.85 10.57 -12.29
N THR A 43 -13.76 10.45 -13.07
CA THR A 43 -13.53 9.34 -14.01
C THR A 43 -12.65 8.24 -13.41
N GLN A 44 -12.20 8.40 -12.17
CA GLN A 44 -11.36 7.42 -11.48
C GLN A 44 -11.79 7.31 -10.03
N GLU A 45 -11.55 6.15 -9.43
CA GLU A 45 -11.72 6.00 -7.99
C GLU A 45 -10.60 6.69 -7.24
N GLY A 46 -10.90 7.17 -6.04
CA GLY A 46 -9.89 7.72 -5.16
C GLY A 46 -10.18 7.58 -3.68
N ALA A 47 -9.12 7.64 -2.89
CA ALA A 47 -9.13 7.62 -1.44
C ALA A 47 -8.45 8.87 -0.90
N LEU A 48 -9.12 9.56 0.03
CA LEU A 48 -8.65 10.76 0.69
C LEU A 48 -8.62 10.53 2.20
N ASP A 49 -7.65 11.11 2.90
CA ASP A 49 -7.75 11.23 4.35
C ASP A 49 -9.03 11.95 4.75
N LYS A 50 -9.57 11.59 5.91
CA LYS A 50 -10.64 12.39 6.53
C LYS A 50 -10.10 13.81 6.75
N PHE A 51 -10.87 14.79 6.32
CA PHE A 51 -10.52 16.20 6.43
C PHE A 51 -11.65 16.97 7.12
N GLN A 52 -11.29 18.06 7.78
CA GLN A 52 -12.26 18.98 8.33
C GLN A 52 -12.79 19.90 7.23
N GLY A 53 -14.11 20.06 7.21
CA GLY A 53 -14.79 20.98 6.32
C GLY A 53 -15.87 21.77 7.03
N THR A 54 -16.30 22.86 6.40
CA THR A 54 -17.43 23.66 6.84
C THR A 54 -18.65 23.27 6.00
N LEU A 55 -19.80 23.10 6.64
CA LEU A 55 -21.06 22.85 5.93
C LEU A 55 -21.45 24.07 5.11
N MET A 56 -21.70 23.86 3.81
CA MET A 56 -22.17 24.93 2.92
C MET A 56 -23.68 24.86 2.71
N LYS A 57 -24.31 26.04 2.74
CA LYS A 57 -25.67 26.22 2.22
C LYS A 57 -25.58 26.45 0.71
N ILE A 58 -26.40 25.73 -0.05
CA ILE A 58 -26.65 26.05 -1.46
C ILE A 58 -28.14 26.34 -1.58
N ASN A 59 -28.50 27.54 -2.06
CA ASN A 59 -29.88 28.03 -2.20
C ASN A 59 -30.68 27.97 -0.88
N GLY A 60 -30.08 28.37 0.25
CA GLY A 60 -30.76 28.42 1.54
C GLY A 60 -31.02 27.06 2.22
N ILE A 61 -30.79 25.94 1.53
CA ILE A 61 -30.96 24.58 2.05
C ILE A 61 -29.61 24.06 2.54
N TYR A 62 -29.55 23.60 3.79
CA TYR A 62 -28.43 22.79 4.26
C TYR A 62 -28.47 21.46 3.52
N ARG A 63 -27.50 21.23 2.66
CA ARG A 63 -27.19 19.89 2.14
C ARG A 63 -25.86 19.46 2.75
N ASN A 64 -25.57 18.16 2.71
CA ASN A 64 -24.32 17.58 3.20
C ASN A 64 -23.09 17.94 2.32
N TYR A 65 -22.94 19.21 1.94
CA TYR A 65 -21.77 19.71 1.23
C TYR A 65 -20.72 20.14 2.24
N LEU A 66 -19.56 19.49 2.17
CA LEU A 66 -18.39 19.82 2.96
C LEU A 66 -17.42 20.66 2.11
N TYR A 67 -17.15 21.88 2.56
CA TYR A 67 -16.10 22.71 2.00
C TYR A 67 -14.80 22.52 2.79
N PRO A 68 -13.73 21.99 2.19
CA PRO A 68 -12.48 21.72 2.91
C PRO A 68 -11.90 23.00 3.51
N ARG A 69 -11.52 22.98 4.80
CA ARG A 69 -10.89 24.14 5.46
C ARG A 69 -9.53 24.50 4.84
N ASN A 70 -8.78 23.50 4.37
CA ASN A 70 -7.51 23.69 3.69
C ASN A 70 -7.63 23.18 2.24
N ILE A 71 -8.01 24.09 1.34
CA ILE A 71 -8.28 23.80 -0.07
C ILE A 71 -7.00 23.35 -0.79
N ILE A 72 -5.86 23.98 -0.50
CA ILE A 72 -4.57 23.67 -1.16
C ILE A 72 -4.16 22.23 -0.83
N LYS A 73 -4.20 21.83 0.45
CA LYS A 73 -3.92 20.46 0.88
C LYS A 73 -4.92 19.48 0.27
N PHE A 74 -6.21 19.84 0.24
CA PHE A 74 -7.24 19.01 -0.36
C PHE A 74 -7.00 18.74 -1.85
N ILE A 75 -6.69 19.77 -2.64
CA ILE A 75 -6.38 19.63 -4.08
C ILE A 75 -5.11 18.79 -4.28
N LYS A 76 -4.07 18.98 -3.45
CA LYS A 76 -2.85 18.15 -3.49
C LYS A 76 -3.19 16.68 -3.22
N ASN A 77 -4.00 16.41 -2.20
CA ASN A 77 -4.41 15.05 -1.86
C ASN A 77 -5.19 14.38 -2.99
N ILE A 78 -6.05 15.12 -3.71
CA ILE A 78 -6.78 14.59 -4.86
C ILE A 78 -5.86 14.20 -6.03
N LYS A 79 -4.75 14.92 -6.25
CA LYS A 79 -3.79 14.52 -7.31
C LYS A 79 -3.13 13.16 -7.03
N HIS A 80 -3.05 12.77 -5.76
CA HIS A 80 -2.43 11.53 -5.30
C HIS A 80 -3.44 10.57 -4.66
N SER A 81 -4.73 10.71 -4.96
CA SER A 81 -5.79 9.93 -4.35
C SER A 81 -6.12 8.64 -5.08
N LYS A 82 -5.57 8.42 -6.30
CA LYS A 82 -5.93 7.28 -7.16
C LYS A 82 -6.01 5.99 -6.34
N PHE A 83 -7.17 5.36 -6.38
CA PHE A 83 -7.48 4.17 -5.62
C PHE A 83 -7.56 2.97 -6.57
N ILE A 84 -7.01 1.85 -6.15
CA ILE A 84 -7.19 0.57 -6.82
C ILE A 84 -7.74 -0.44 -5.81
N GLU A 85 -8.82 -1.10 -6.19
CA GLU A 85 -9.45 -2.12 -5.36
C GLU A 85 -8.80 -3.47 -5.59
N CYS A 86 -8.78 -4.30 -4.55
CA CYS A 86 -8.42 -5.70 -4.74
C CYS A 86 -9.47 -6.42 -5.63
N ASN A 87 -9.01 -7.26 -6.54
CA ASN A 87 -9.93 -8.06 -7.36
C ASN A 87 -10.51 -9.23 -6.54
N HIS A 88 -11.61 -8.95 -5.84
CA HIS A 88 -12.31 -9.92 -4.99
C HIS A 88 -12.83 -11.15 -5.76
N THR A 89 -13.18 -11.00 -7.05
CA THR A 89 -13.58 -12.11 -7.91
C THR A 89 -12.42 -13.08 -8.12
N ASN A 90 -11.25 -12.58 -8.53
CA ASN A 90 -10.05 -13.39 -8.70
C ASN A 90 -9.59 -14.01 -7.38
N ALA A 91 -9.64 -13.25 -6.28
CA ALA A 91 -9.31 -13.76 -4.96
C ALA A 91 -10.24 -14.91 -4.52
N ARG A 92 -11.55 -14.81 -4.82
CA ARG A 92 -12.50 -15.91 -4.54
C ARG A 92 -12.18 -17.14 -5.37
N ILE A 93 -11.89 -16.98 -6.66
CA ILE A 93 -11.48 -18.08 -7.55
C ILE A 93 -10.21 -18.76 -7.01
N PHE A 94 -9.20 -17.97 -6.65
CA PHE A 94 -7.95 -18.48 -6.07
C PHE A 94 -8.20 -19.26 -4.77
N LYS A 95 -8.98 -18.69 -3.84
CA LYS A 95 -9.34 -19.32 -2.56
C LYS A 95 -10.13 -20.61 -2.74
N ASN A 96 -11.00 -20.68 -3.74
CA ASN A 96 -11.74 -21.89 -4.07
C ASN A 96 -10.82 -22.98 -4.63
N ARG A 97 -9.87 -22.61 -5.49
CA ARG A 97 -8.92 -23.55 -6.12
C ARG A 97 -7.95 -24.16 -5.12
N TYR A 98 -7.34 -23.33 -4.27
CA TYR A 98 -6.25 -23.77 -3.39
C TYR A 98 -6.68 -24.02 -1.94
N LYS A 99 -7.97 -23.83 -1.62
CA LYS A 99 -8.58 -23.84 -0.28
C LYS A 99 -7.97 -22.81 0.66
N SER A 100 -8.80 -21.97 1.25
CA SER A 100 -8.32 -21.02 2.25
C SER A 100 -7.82 -21.75 3.49
N GLU A 101 -6.66 -21.34 4.00
CA GLU A 101 -6.13 -21.86 5.25
C GLU A 101 -6.87 -21.24 6.44
N THR A 102 -7.65 -22.08 7.13
CA THR A 102 -8.57 -21.70 8.20
C THR A 102 -8.09 -22.09 9.60
N SER A 103 -6.90 -22.70 9.73
CA SER A 103 -6.33 -23.06 11.02
C SER A 103 -6.26 -21.88 12.00
N VAL A 104 -6.26 -22.20 13.29
CA VAL A 104 -6.07 -21.21 14.37
C VAL A 104 -4.79 -20.41 14.17
N LYS A 105 -3.69 -21.08 13.76
CA LYS A 105 -2.41 -20.44 13.45
C LYS A 105 -2.55 -19.39 12.34
N ALA A 106 -3.23 -19.72 11.24
CA ALA A 106 -3.44 -18.79 10.14
C ALA A 106 -4.35 -17.62 10.51
N ARG A 107 -5.43 -17.85 11.27
CA ARG A 107 -6.28 -16.76 11.79
C ARG A 107 -5.50 -15.83 12.71
N ARG A 108 -4.69 -16.40 13.61
CA ARG A 108 -3.80 -15.63 14.51
C ARG A 108 -2.79 -14.81 13.72
N PHE A 109 -2.14 -15.41 12.73
CA PHE A 109 -1.19 -14.72 11.86
C PHE A 109 -1.83 -13.55 11.11
N ARG A 110 -3.02 -13.73 10.50
CA ARG A 110 -3.76 -12.64 9.84
C ARG A 110 -4.07 -11.49 10.79
N HIS A 111 -4.54 -11.81 12.00
CA HIS A 111 -4.84 -10.81 13.03
C HIS A 111 -3.60 -10.04 13.49
N GLN A 112 -2.50 -10.75 13.77
CA GLN A 112 -1.22 -10.17 14.15
C GLN A 112 -0.65 -9.29 13.03
N SER A 113 -0.74 -9.74 11.78
CA SER A 113 -0.29 -8.98 10.60
C SER A 113 -1.08 -7.69 10.41
N ARG A 114 -2.42 -7.72 10.58
CA ARG A 114 -3.24 -6.52 10.57
C ARG A 114 -2.81 -5.53 11.66
N LYS A 115 -2.58 -6.01 12.89
CA LYS A 115 -2.12 -5.17 14.00
C LYS A 115 -0.74 -4.56 13.75
N LEU A 116 0.20 -5.36 13.26
CA LEU A 116 1.55 -4.92 12.92
C LEU A 116 1.52 -3.85 11.83
N LEU A 117 0.76 -4.09 10.74
CA LEU A 117 0.60 -3.12 9.66
C LEU A 117 -0.09 -1.84 10.14
N PHE A 118 -1.06 -1.92 11.06
CA PHE A 118 -1.68 -0.75 11.67
C PHE A 118 -0.69 0.09 12.48
N LYS A 119 0.09 -0.53 13.38
CA LYS A 119 1.15 0.17 14.14
C LYS A 119 2.14 0.85 13.21
N THR A 120 2.61 0.13 12.20
CA THR A 120 3.54 0.61 11.17
C THR A 120 2.97 1.81 10.42
N LYS A 121 1.70 1.72 9.99
CA LYS A 121 0.98 2.80 9.31
C LYS A 121 0.91 4.05 10.17
N VAL A 122 0.56 3.94 11.45
CA VAL A 122 0.48 5.09 12.36
C VAL A 122 1.83 5.81 12.45
N VAL A 123 2.92 5.06 12.63
CA VAL A 123 4.28 5.64 12.70
C VAL A 123 4.64 6.36 11.40
N LEU A 124 4.52 5.68 10.25
CA LEU A 124 4.97 6.24 8.98
C LEU A 124 4.06 7.39 8.50
N ASP A 125 2.76 7.35 8.78
CA ASP A 125 1.85 8.46 8.48
C ASP A 125 2.17 9.71 9.32
N ASN A 126 2.48 9.54 10.62
CA ASN A 126 2.88 10.65 11.49
C ASN A 126 4.18 11.32 11.01
N LEU A 127 5.12 10.51 10.51
CA LEU A 127 6.36 10.99 9.90
C LEU A 127 6.18 11.51 8.47
N SER A 128 4.97 11.41 7.90
CA SER A 128 4.68 11.73 6.50
C SER A 128 5.53 10.94 5.49
N ILE A 129 5.95 9.73 5.85
CA ILE A 129 6.78 8.85 5.03
C ILE A 129 5.90 7.95 4.16
N PRO A 130 5.98 8.07 2.82
CA PRO A 130 5.23 7.19 1.96
C PRO A 130 5.77 5.76 1.98
N PHE A 131 4.90 4.79 2.28
CA PHE A 131 5.19 3.37 2.16
C PHE A 131 4.14 2.65 1.32
N TRP A 132 4.46 1.45 0.87
CA TRP A 132 3.56 0.54 0.16
C TRP A 132 3.75 -0.91 0.61
N LEU A 133 2.76 -1.76 0.35
CA LEU A 133 2.91 -3.21 0.55
C LEU A 133 3.94 -3.75 -0.44
N SER A 134 4.95 -4.47 0.06
CA SER A 134 6.02 -5.05 -0.77
C SER A 134 5.98 -6.59 -0.74
N SER A 135 6.82 -7.23 -1.56
CA SER A 135 7.12 -8.66 -1.54
C SER A 135 5.90 -9.56 -1.29
N GLY A 136 5.95 -10.44 -0.27
CA GLY A 136 4.91 -11.44 -0.01
C GLY A 136 3.60 -10.82 0.44
N THR A 137 3.68 -9.65 1.08
CA THR A 137 2.50 -8.90 1.54
C THR A 137 1.72 -8.32 0.35
N CYS A 138 2.43 -7.74 -0.63
CA CYS A 138 1.85 -7.24 -1.88
C CYS A 138 1.27 -8.38 -2.74
N LEU A 139 1.99 -9.52 -2.81
CA LEU A 139 1.50 -10.72 -3.49
C LEU A 139 0.20 -11.22 -2.87
N GLY A 140 0.10 -11.24 -1.54
CA GLY A 140 -1.12 -11.59 -0.81
C GLY A 140 -2.29 -10.69 -1.19
N TYR A 141 -2.06 -9.36 -1.18
CA TYR A 141 -3.03 -8.38 -1.64
C TYR A 141 -3.51 -8.71 -3.06
N LEU A 142 -2.61 -8.79 -4.04
CA LEU A 142 -2.99 -8.99 -5.45
C LEU A 142 -3.70 -10.34 -5.69
N ARG A 143 -3.21 -11.41 -5.06
CA ARG A 143 -3.62 -12.78 -5.36
C ARG A 143 -4.88 -13.22 -4.62
N GLN A 144 -5.06 -12.78 -3.38
CA GLN A 144 -6.07 -13.34 -2.47
C GLN A 144 -6.78 -12.29 -1.60
N CYS A 145 -6.57 -10.99 -1.84
CA CYS A 145 -7.12 -9.88 -1.04
C CYS A 145 -6.91 -10.09 0.47
N ASP A 146 -5.80 -10.72 0.85
CA ASP A 146 -5.51 -11.13 2.22
C ASP A 146 -4.00 -11.40 2.35
N ILE A 147 -3.46 -11.46 3.55
CA ILE A 147 -2.07 -11.86 3.72
C ILE A 147 -1.89 -13.36 3.47
N ILE A 148 -0.72 -13.76 2.96
CA ILE A 148 -0.35 -15.16 2.77
C ILE A 148 -0.12 -15.78 4.14
N SER A 149 -1.02 -16.63 4.61
CA SER A 149 -1.05 -17.09 6.00
C SER A 149 0.06 -18.09 6.39
N TYR A 150 0.84 -18.55 5.42
CA TYR A 150 2.05 -19.35 5.65
C TYR A 150 3.34 -18.53 5.43
N SER A 151 3.23 -17.21 5.26
CA SER A 151 4.36 -16.29 5.37
C SER A 151 4.87 -16.24 6.82
N GLN A 152 6.04 -15.65 7.02
CA GLN A 152 6.68 -15.51 8.33
C GLN A 152 6.74 -14.05 8.82
N ASP A 153 6.45 -13.11 7.94
CA ASP A 153 6.66 -11.68 8.11
C ASP A 153 5.63 -10.84 7.33
N VAL A 154 5.65 -9.54 7.60
CA VAL A 154 4.99 -8.48 6.83
C VAL A 154 6.08 -7.66 6.15
N ASP A 155 5.92 -7.38 4.86
CA ASP A 155 6.89 -6.67 4.03
C ASP A 155 6.31 -5.34 3.55
N ILE A 156 7.07 -4.26 3.74
CA ILE A 156 6.75 -2.96 3.15
C ILE A 156 7.95 -2.39 2.39
N GLY A 157 7.65 -1.51 1.45
CA GLY A 157 8.66 -0.72 0.73
C GLY A 157 8.58 0.74 1.15
N VAL A 158 9.74 1.39 1.24
CA VAL A 158 9.91 2.83 1.45
C VAL A 158 10.98 3.31 0.47
N PHE A 159 10.84 4.51 -0.11
CA PHE A 159 11.95 5.05 -0.88
C PHE A 159 13.06 5.53 0.06
N VAL A 160 14.32 5.24 -0.28
CA VAL A 160 15.46 5.60 0.59
C VAL A 160 15.59 7.10 0.84
N LYS A 161 15.18 7.94 -0.12
CA LYS A 161 15.13 9.40 0.06
C LYS A 161 14.19 9.86 1.18
N ASP A 162 13.22 9.02 1.55
CA ASP A 162 12.25 9.28 2.60
C ASP A 162 12.68 8.61 3.93
N PHE A 163 13.88 8.01 3.99
CA PHE A 163 14.45 7.49 5.23
C PHE A 163 14.63 8.61 6.26
N ASN A 164 14.30 8.29 7.50
CA ASN A 164 14.46 9.16 8.64
C ASN A 164 14.82 8.31 9.87
N TYR A 165 15.87 8.65 10.60
CA TYR A 165 16.25 7.95 11.83
C TYR A 165 15.13 7.93 12.88
N GLN A 166 14.21 8.89 12.85
CA GLN A 166 13.03 8.93 13.72
C GLN A 166 12.11 7.70 13.54
N ILE A 167 12.16 7.02 12.38
CA ILE A 167 11.44 5.75 12.17
C ILE A 167 11.76 4.79 13.31
N ILE A 168 13.03 4.66 13.70
CA ILE A 168 13.47 3.67 14.68
C ILE A 168 12.89 4.00 16.06
N ALA A 169 13.02 5.27 16.47
CA ALA A 169 12.53 5.73 17.77
C ALA A 169 11.00 5.62 17.86
N ASP A 170 10.27 6.00 16.81
CA ASP A 170 8.81 5.96 16.78
C ASP A 170 8.28 4.51 16.68
N MET A 171 8.95 3.64 15.92
CA MET A 171 8.64 2.20 15.92
C MET A 171 8.83 1.61 17.31
N HIS A 172 9.94 1.92 17.99
CA HIS A 172 10.20 1.47 19.35
C HIS A 172 9.13 1.94 20.33
N ALA A 173 8.71 3.21 20.24
CA ALA A 173 7.61 3.76 21.05
C ALA A 173 6.26 3.03 20.82
N HIS A 174 6.09 2.37 19.67
CA HIS A 174 4.92 1.55 19.34
C HIS A 174 5.13 0.04 19.59
N HIS A 175 6.12 -0.34 20.42
CA HIS A 175 6.48 -1.71 20.76
C HIS A 175 7.00 -2.56 19.58
N LEU A 176 7.59 -1.90 18.58
CA LEU A 176 8.28 -2.53 17.46
C LEU A 176 9.78 -2.29 17.64
N TYR A 177 10.52 -3.29 18.14
CA TYR A 177 11.96 -3.13 18.36
C TYR A 177 12.73 -3.45 17.08
N LEU A 178 13.79 -2.70 16.81
CA LEU A 178 14.69 -2.97 15.70
C LEU A 178 15.47 -4.26 15.99
N LYS A 179 15.29 -5.27 15.14
CA LYS A 179 15.97 -6.55 15.22
C LYS A 179 17.19 -6.61 14.32
N HIS A 180 17.07 -6.08 13.10
CA HIS A 180 18.15 -6.06 12.13
C HIS A 180 18.24 -4.71 11.45
N TRP A 181 19.48 -4.28 11.27
CA TRP A 181 19.90 -3.21 10.36
C TRP A 181 20.86 -3.86 9.38
N PHE A 182 20.51 -3.88 8.10
CA PHE A 182 21.40 -4.35 7.06
C PHE A 182 21.69 -3.24 6.07
N GLY A 183 22.94 -3.19 5.61
CA GLY A 183 23.42 -2.24 4.63
C GLY A 183 23.53 -0.80 5.09
N GLU A 184 23.73 0.07 4.11
CA GLU A 184 24.03 1.49 4.28
C GLU A 184 22.97 2.33 3.56
N LEU A 185 22.86 3.62 3.89
CA LEU A 185 21.87 4.49 3.28
C LEU A 185 21.99 4.55 1.75
N GLU A 186 23.21 4.42 1.22
CA GLU A 186 23.50 4.48 -0.21
C GLU A 186 23.46 3.10 -0.89
N ASP A 187 23.37 2.01 -0.13
CA ASP A 187 23.41 0.65 -0.67
C ASP A 187 22.58 -0.32 0.17
N SER A 188 21.58 -0.94 -0.45
CA SER A 188 20.95 -2.17 0.06
C SER A 188 20.42 -2.10 1.50
N LEU A 189 19.93 -0.93 1.95
CA LEU A 189 19.35 -0.75 3.29
C LEU A 189 18.09 -1.60 3.49
N GLU A 190 18.06 -2.31 4.62
CA GLU A 190 16.89 -3.05 5.12
C GLU A 190 16.81 -2.91 6.63
N LEU A 191 15.62 -2.62 7.15
CA LEU A 191 15.34 -2.62 8.59
C LEU A 191 14.30 -3.66 8.91
N SER A 192 14.63 -4.60 9.79
CA SER A 192 13.67 -5.55 10.35
C SER A 192 13.28 -5.15 11.75
N PHE A 193 11.98 -5.01 11.99
CA PHE A 193 11.40 -4.80 13.32
C PHE A 193 10.66 -6.05 13.77
N VAL A 194 10.54 -6.25 15.09
CA VAL A 194 9.69 -7.30 15.64
C VAL A 194 8.72 -6.71 16.65
N ASP A 195 7.46 -7.10 16.53
CA ASP A 195 6.43 -6.73 17.51
C ASP A 195 6.62 -7.51 18.81
N GLN A 196 6.87 -6.79 19.90
CA GLN A 196 7.12 -7.39 21.22
C GLN A 196 5.95 -8.27 21.69
N GLN A 197 4.73 -7.98 21.25
CA GLN A 197 3.53 -8.69 21.69
C GLN A 197 3.25 -9.96 20.88
N SER A 198 3.47 -9.92 19.56
CA SER A 198 3.12 -11.03 18.66
C SER A 198 4.30 -11.85 18.20
N THR A 199 5.53 -11.36 18.39
CA THR A 199 6.81 -11.83 17.84
C THR A 199 6.88 -11.87 16.32
N LEU A 200 5.88 -11.28 15.63
CA LEU A 200 5.85 -11.17 14.18
C LEU A 200 6.85 -10.12 13.71
N LYS A 201 7.57 -10.43 12.63
CA LYS A 201 8.57 -9.56 12.02
C LYS A 201 7.93 -8.67 10.93
N LEU A 202 8.35 -7.42 10.90
CA LEU A 202 8.14 -6.46 9.81
C LEU A 202 9.49 -6.24 9.13
N ASP A 203 9.56 -6.39 7.82
CA ASP A 203 10.71 -5.97 7.02
C ASP A 203 10.38 -4.71 6.22
N ILE A 204 11.23 -3.69 6.35
CA ILE A 204 11.20 -2.46 5.58
C ILE A 204 12.34 -2.52 4.57
N PHE A 205 11.99 -2.75 3.31
CA PHE A 205 12.93 -2.69 2.20
C PHE A 205 13.01 -1.27 1.66
N PHE A 206 14.23 -0.72 1.59
CA PHE A 206 14.43 0.61 1.02
C PHE A 206 14.71 0.53 -0.47
N PHE A 207 13.99 1.35 -1.23
CA PHE A 207 14.05 1.41 -2.69
C PHE A 207 14.84 2.63 -3.16
N TYR A 208 15.72 2.37 -4.10
CA TYR A 208 16.63 3.31 -4.72
C TYR A 208 16.17 3.62 -6.14
N VAL A 209 16.48 4.82 -6.62
CA VAL A 209 16.25 5.20 -8.02
C VAL A 209 17.56 5.07 -8.77
N GLU A 210 17.58 4.26 -9.83
CA GLU A 210 18.76 4.09 -10.69
C GLU A 210 18.33 4.18 -12.15
N GLY A 211 18.63 5.32 -12.77
CA GLY A 211 18.17 5.63 -14.13
C GLY A 211 16.65 5.53 -14.23
N ASP A 212 16.17 4.58 -15.05
CA ASP A 212 14.75 4.28 -15.28
C ASP A 212 14.20 3.08 -14.51
N THR A 213 14.93 2.64 -13.50
CA THR A 213 14.53 1.52 -12.65
C THR A 213 14.46 1.93 -11.18
N TYR A 214 13.71 1.15 -10.42
CA TYR A 214 13.85 1.10 -8.97
C TYR A 214 14.49 -0.20 -8.56
N TRP A 215 15.20 -0.20 -7.44
CA TRP A 215 15.73 -1.44 -6.88
C TRP A 215 15.75 -1.42 -5.37
N ASN A 216 15.70 -2.60 -4.75
CA ASN A 216 15.99 -2.79 -3.32
C ASN A 216 17.06 -3.87 -3.14
N GLY A 217 17.74 -3.83 -1.99
CA GLY A 217 18.76 -4.79 -1.63
C GLY A 217 18.24 -5.97 -0.79
N GLY A 218 19.08 -6.98 -0.64
CA GLY A 218 18.93 -8.06 0.33
C GLY A 218 20.31 -8.58 0.77
N THR A 219 20.45 -8.89 2.06
CA THR A 219 21.75 -9.19 2.68
C THR A 219 21.80 -10.58 3.31
N GLN A 220 22.75 -11.41 2.87
CA GLN A 220 22.99 -12.71 3.47
C GLN A 220 24.06 -12.62 4.56
N VAL A 221 23.63 -12.38 5.81
CA VAL A 221 24.48 -12.17 7.00
C VAL A 221 25.64 -13.16 7.11
N LYS A 222 25.38 -14.47 6.98
CA LYS A 222 26.42 -15.50 7.19
C LYS A 222 27.59 -15.42 6.21
N THR A 223 27.38 -14.86 5.02
CA THR A 223 28.36 -14.90 3.93
C THR A 223 28.77 -13.52 3.44
N GLY A 224 28.13 -12.45 3.93
CA GLY A 224 28.30 -11.09 3.41
C GLY A 224 27.69 -10.85 2.02
N LYS A 225 27.19 -11.86 1.30
CA LYS A 225 26.63 -11.70 -0.04
C LYS A 225 25.45 -10.74 -0.08
N LYS A 226 25.45 -9.86 -1.07
CA LYS A 226 24.39 -8.90 -1.37
C LYS A 226 23.63 -9.30 -2.63
N PHE A 227 22.36 -8.97 -2.65
CA PHE A 227 21.46 -9.20 -3.77
C PHE A 227 20.70 -7.92 -4.10
N LYS A 228 20.37 -7.74 -5.37
CA LYS A 228 19.64 -6.59 -5.91
C LYS A 228 18.41 -7.08 -6.66
N TYR A 229 17.26 -6.51 -6.34
CA TYR A 229 15.97 -6.78 -7.01
C TYR A 229 15.60 -5.55 -7.83
N VAL A 230 15.50 -5.71 -9.15
CA VAL A 230 15.26 -4.58 -10.05
C VAL A 230 13.81 -4.57 -10.53
N PHE A 231 13.21 -3.39 -10.56
CA PHE A 231 11.82 -3.14 -10.95
C PHE A 231 11.78 -1.99 -11.95
N GLU A 232 10.81 -2.04 -12.87
CA GLU A 232 10.43 -0.84 -13.62
C GLU A 232 9.91 0.25 -12.67
N LYS A 233 10.06 1.52 -13.07
CA LYS A 233 9.48 2.63 -12.30
C LYS A 233 7.97 2.45 -12.16
N PHE A 234 7.48 2.62 -10.94
CA PHE A 234 6.05 2.58 -10.64
C PHE A 234 5.60 3.82 -9.87
N TYR A 235 4.31 4.12 -9.99
CA TYR A 235 3.62 5.08 -9.14
C TYR A 235 2.90 4.36 -8.02
N LEU A 236 2.59 5.07 -6.92
CA LEU A 236 1.85 4.51 -5.81
C LEU A 236 0.37 4.90 -5.88
N CYS A 237 -0.50 3.91 -5.68
CA CYS A 237 -1.95 4.08 -5.60
C CYS A 237 -2.43 3.65 -4.21
N TRP A 238 -3.48 4.29 -3.70
CA TRP A 238 -4.14 3.85 -2.48
C TRP A 238 -4.94 2.57 -2.72
N THR A 239 -5.08 1.77 -1.67
CA THR A 239 -5.96 0.61 -1.63
C THR A 239 -6.48 0.39 -0.20
N SER A 240 -7.48 -0.48 -0.04
CA SER A 240 -7.89 -0.99 1.27
C SER A 240 -7.34 -2.41 1.44
N PHE A 241 -6.45 -2.61 2.41
CA PHE A 241 -5.90 -3.92 2.72
C PHE A 241 -6.00 -4.19 4.21
N LEU A 242 -6.57 -5.34 4.56
CA LEU A 242 -6.87 -5.70 5.96
C LEU A 242 -7.61 -4.57 6.70
N GLY A 243 -8.49 -3.84 6.00
CA GLY A 243 -9.27 -2.71 6.54
C GLY A 243 -8.44 -1.47 6.91
N LEU A 244 -7.29 -1.29 6.25
CA LEU A 244 -6.41 -0.13 6.39
C LEU A 244 -6.22 0.53 5.03
N LYS A 245 -6.23 1.87 5.00
CA LYS A 245 -5.78 2.60 3.82
C LYS A 245 -4.25 2.59 3.70
N VAL A 246 -3.74 1.84 2.74
CA VAL A 246 -2.30 1.69 2.46
C VAL A 246 -2.03 1.87 0.97
N ARG A 247 -0.76 1.94 0.56
CA ARG A 247 -0.42 2.03 -0.87
C ARG A 247 0.08 0.70 -1.42
N VAL A 248 -0.02 0.59 -2.73
CA VAL A 248 0.58 -0.45 -3.58
C VAL A 248 1.11 0.20 -4.86
N PRO A 249 2.05 -0.41 -5.58
CA PRO A 249 2.37 0.00 -6.94
C PRO A 249 1.07 0.00 -7.78
N CYS A 250 0.81 1.10 -8.49
CA CYS A 250 -0.42 1.27 -9.27
C CYS A 250 -0.62 0.16 -10.31
N ASP A 251 0.48 -0.26 -10.95
CA ASP A 251 0.52 -1.51 -11.72
C ASP A 251 1.08 -2.63 -10.82
N THR A 252 0.23 -3.08 -9.90
CA THR A 252 0.60 -4.11 -8.92
C THR A 252 0.97 -5.42 -9.62
N LYS A 253 0.35 -5.74 -10.77
CA LYS A 253 0.62 -6.98 -11.48
C LYS A 253 2.02 -6.98 -12.07
N THR A 254 2.45 -5.91 -12.74
CA THR A 254 3.81 -5.79 -13.29
C THR A 254 4.87 -5.85 -12.18
N TYR A 255 4.63 -5.17 -11.05
CA TYR A 255 5.49 -5.26 -9.87
C TYR A 255 5.64 -6.71 -9.37
N ILE A 256 4.52 -7.43 -9.23
CA ILE A 256 4.53 -8.83 -8.76
C ILE A 256 5.14 -9.77 -9.80
N LEU A 257 4.91 -9.55 -11.10
CA LEU A 257 5.51 -10.35 -12.17
C LEU A 257 7.04 -10.24 -12.17
N ALA A 258 7.59 -9.04 -11.95
CA ALA A 258 9.03 -8.86 -11.86
C ALA A 258 9.63 -9.72 -10.74
N ASN A 259 8.95 -9.79 -9.58
CA ASN A 259 9.48 -10.48 -8.41
C ASN A 259 9.18 -11.99 -8.41
N TYR A 260 7.97 -12.42 -8.80
CA TYR A 260 7.49 -13.79 -8.67
C TYR A 260 7.36 -14.56 -10.01
N GLY A 261 7.59 -13.89 -11.14
CA GLY A 261 7.52 -14.48 -12.46
C GLY A 261 6.08 -14.80 -12.92
N PRO A 262 5.90 -15.41 -14.10
CA PRO A 262 4.59 -15.65 -14.71
C PRO A 262 3.67 -16.55 -13.88
N ASN A 263 4.26 -17.40 -13.02
CA ASN A 263 3.55 -18.36 -12.18
C ASN A 263 3.20 -17.81 -10.79
N TRP A 264 3.23 -16.49 -10.57
CA TRP A 264 2.90 -15.84 -9.29
C TRP A 264 1.53 -16.25 -8.68
N THR A 265 0.60 -16.68 -9.53
CA THR A 265 -0.72 -17.16 -9.11
C THR A 265 -0.70 -18.54 -8.46
N ILE A 266 0.40 -19.30 -8.58
CA ILE A 266 0.57 -20.63 -7.99
C ILE A 266 1.17 -20.47 -6.59
N PRO A 267 0.56 -21.03 -5.53
CA PRO A 267 1.13 -21.02 -4.19
C PRO A 267 2.46 -21.77 -4.13
N ILE A 268 3.51 -21.11 -3.65
CA ILE A 268 4.82 -21.71 -3.37
C ILE A 268 5.10 -21.55 -1.87
N ARG A 269 5.33 -22.66 -1.17
CA ARG A 269 5.58 -22.67 0.29
C ARG A 269 7.06 -22.71 0.66
N GLN A 270 7.92 -23.15 -0.26
CA GLN A 270 9.37 -23.13 -0.11
C GLN A 270 9.89 -22.02 -1.02
N TRP A 271 10.27 -20.89 -0.41
CA TRP A 271 10.74 -19.71 -1.13
C TRP A 271 12.12 -19.35 -0.64
N ASP A 272 13.09 -19.30 -1.55
CA ASP A 272 14.45 -18.85 -1.26
C ASP A 272 14.65 -17.44 -1.83
N TRP A 273 14.62 -16.43 -0.97
CA TRP A 273 14.61 -15.01 -1.37
C TRP A 273 15.80 -14.61 -2.25
N LYS A 274 16.94 -15.31 -2.17
CA LYS A 274 18.15 -15.05 -2.97
C LYS A 274 18.17 -15.71 -4.35
N SER A 275 17.26 -16.64 -4.64
CA SER A 275 17.31 -17.45 -5.88
C SER A 275 15.94 -17.67 -6.55
N SER A 276 14.86 -17.64 -5.79
CA SER A 276 13.49 -17.82 -6.30
C SER A 276 12.94 -16.59 -7.03
N PRO A 277 13.21 -15.33 -6.59
CA PRO A 277 12.66 -14.18 -7.28
C PRO A 277 13.21 -14.03 -8.70
N SER A 278 12.35 -13.75 -9.68
CA SER A 278 12.76 -13.68 -11.09
C SER A 278 13.64 -12.48 -11.44
N ASN A 279 13.62 -11.44 -10.60
CA ASN A 279 14.41 -10.22 -10.77
C ASN A 279 15.62 -10.10 -9.84
N VAL A 280 15.97 -11.16 -9.09
CA VAL A 280 17.13 -11.13 -8.20
C VAL A 280 18.43 -11.24 -8.98
N LYS A 281 19.41 -10.42 -8.59
CA LYS A 281 20.77 -10.45 -9.12
C LYS A 281 21.76 -10.43 -7.96
N PHE A 282 22.87 -11.15 -8.09
CA PHE A 282 23.99 -10.99 -7.19
C PHE A 282 24.56 -9.57 -7.30
N ASN A 283 24.86 -8.94 -6.17
CA ASN A 283 25.27 -7.53 -6.09
C ASN A 283 26.54 -7.33 -5.22
N GLY A 284 27.41 -8.32 -5.17
CA GLY A 284 28.68 -8.24 -4.43
C GLY A 284 28.60 -8.69 -2.98
N TYR A 285 29.46 -8.13 -2.15
CA TYR A 285 29.59 -8.43 -0.71
C TYR A 285 29.53 -7.13 0.10
N TRP A 286 29.17 -7.26 1.38
CA TRP A 286 29.48 -6.28 2.41
C TRP A 286 30.95 -6.32 2.79
#